data_AF-A0A3S0M4M2-F1
#
_entry.id   AF-A0A3S0M4M2-F1
#
_cell.length_a   1.000
_cell.length_b   1.000
_cell.length_c   1.000
_cell.angle_alpha   90.00
_cell.angle_beta   90.00
_cell.angle_gamma   90.00
#
_symmetry.space_group_name_H-M   'P 1'
#
loop_
_entity.id
_entity.type
_entity.pdbx_description
1 polymer ?
#
loop_
_entity_poly.entity_id
_entity_poly.type
_entity_poly.pdbx_seq_one_letter_code
_entity_poly.pdbx_strand_id
1 'polypeptide(L)'
;EVHLQRLVFFDEAAIGMARPDQALFERLSGEEAAHLDAAEELARSYGMLFSASGAAEPEASLKRPGDQNPWSLCRRPWTTMYFTANGRALPCCIAPFSQRGYENYTLGDATQDELREIWNGPAYQAFRARLQSDTPAKACSNCGLRWSL
;
A
#
# COMPACT_ATOMS: atom_id res chain seq x y z
N GLU A 1 12.11 18.50 7.70
CA GLU A 1 11.13 18.18 6.64
C GLU A 1 9.81 17.79 7.30
N VAL A 2 8.69 17.97 6.58
CA VAL A 2 7.33 17.59 6.97
C VAL A 2 6.77 16.74 5.84
N HIS A 3 6.06 15.66 6.18
CA HIS A 3 5.48 14.77 5.18
C HIS A 3 3.96 14.65 5.35
N LEU A 4 3.22 14.94 4.28
CA LEU A 4 1.82 14.54 4.17
C LEU A 4 1.75 13.02 3.99
N GLN A 5 1.08 12.36 4.91
CA GLN A 5 0.80 10.93 4.85
C GLN A 5 -0.69 10.71 4.61
N ARG A 6 -1.03 9.84 3.65
CA ARG A 6 -2.40 9.42 3.43
C ARG A 6 -2.89 8.62 4.64
N LEU A 7 -4.13 8.86 5.04
CA LEU A 7 -4.80 8.00 6.00
C LEU A 7 -4.99 6.61 5.38
N VAL A 8 -4.37 5.60 5.99
CA VAL A 8 -4.52 4.20 5.59
C VAL A 8 -5.76 3.64 6.28
N PHE A 9 -6.65 3.04 5.49
CA PHE A 9 -7.84 2.33 5.98
C PHE A 9 -8.06 1.03 5.20
N PHE A 10 -8.90 0.16 5.75
CA PHE A 10 -9.17 -1.16 5.19
C PHE A 10 -10.67 -1.35 4.94
N ASP A 11 -11.05 -2.40 4.21
CA ASP A 11 -12.48 -2.70 3.97
C ASP A 11 -13.21 -3.04 5.28
N GLU A 12 -14.53 -2.90 5.30
CA GLU A 12 -15.38 -3.16 6.47
C GLU A 12 -15.04 -4.53 7.09
N ALA A 13 -14.74 -4.52 8.40
CA ALA A 13 -14.23 -5.62 9.24
C ALA A 13 -12.70 -5.87 9.28
N ALA A 14 -11.89 -5.09 8.57
CA ALA A 14 -10.44 -5.08 8.78
C ALA A 14 -10.04 -4.16 9.95
N ILE A 15 -8.80 -4.30 10.40
CA ILE A 15 -8.29 -3.81 11.68
C ILE A 15 -8.37 -2.27 11.78
N GLY A 16 -8.84 -1.74 12.92
CA GLY A 16 -8.75 -0.31 13.26
C GLY A 16 -10.08 0.46 13.22
N MET A 17 -10.00 1.78 13.44
CA MET A 17 -11.14 2.70 13.47
C MET A 17 -11.17 3.68 12.28
N ALA A 18 -10.14 3.66 11.44
CA ALA A 18 -10.04 4.55 10.27
C ALA A 18 -11.07 4.15 9.21
N ARG A 19 -11.81 5.14 8.71
CA ARG A 19 -12.87 4.94 7.73
C ARG A 19 -12.59 5.69 6.42
N PRO A 20 -13.16 5.24 5.28
CA PRO A 20 -12.97 5.90 4.00
C PRO A 20 -13.42 7.37 3.96
N ASP A 21 -14.44 7.75 4.74
CA ASP A 21 -14.95 9.13 4.83
C ASP A 21 -13.99 10.10 5.52
N GLN A 22 -12.96 9.59 6.21
CA GLN A 22 -11.97 10.40 6.93
C GLN A 22 -10.69 10.66 6.11
N ALA A 23 -10.57 10.05 4.93
CA ALA A 23 -9.39 10.18 4.08
C ALA A 23 -9.54 11.32 3.08
N LEU A 24 -8.50 12.15 2.94
CA LEU A 24 -8.43 13.24 1.96
C LEU A 24 -8.25 12.75 0.51
N PHE A 25 -7.78 11.51 0.33
CA PHE A 25 -7.53 10.94 -0.99
C PHE A 25 -8.83 10.84 -1.79
N GLU A 26 -8.85 11.40 -3.01
CA GLU A 26 -10.03 11.56 -3.89
C GLU A 26 -11.18 12.40 -3.31
N ARG A 27 -11.02 12.99 -2.11
CA ARG A 27 -12.11 13.68 -1.39
C ARG A 27 -11.74 15.08 -0.87
N LEU A 28 -10.59 15.61 -1.28
CA LEU A 28 -10.10 16.92 -0.82
C LEU A 28 -11.14 18.02 -1.10
N SER A 29 -11.63 18.64 -0.04
CA SER A 29 -12.51 19.80 -0.08
C SER A 29 -11.73 21.12 -0.03
N GLY A 30 -12.42 22.24 -0.27
CA GLY A 30 -11.80 23.57 -0.22
C GLY A 30 -11.26 23.96 1.17
N GLU A 31 -11.90 23.50 2.25
CA GLU A 31 -11.44 23.76 3.63
C GLU A 31 -10.14 22.98 3.92
N GLU A 32 -10.09 21.70 3.54
CA GLU A 32 -8.91 20.85 3.73
C GLU A 32 -7.74 21.31 2.85
N ALA A 33 -8.01 21.79 1.62
CA ALA A 33 -6.99 22.38 0.76
C ALA A 33 -6.36 23.62 1.41
N ALA A 34 -7.17 24.50 2.02
CA ALA A 34 -6.66 25.68 2.71
C ALA A 34 -5.74 25.32 3.90
N HIS A 35 -5.98 24.20 4.58
CA HIS A 35 -5.08 23.69 5.61
C HIS A 35 -3.74 23.18 5.05
N LEU A 36 -3.74 22.58 3.85
CA LEU A 36 -2.50 22.15 3.19
C LEU A 36 -1.66 23.35 2.73
N ASP A 37 -2.30 24.36 2.14
CA ASP A 37 -1.64 25.61 1.73
C ASP A 37 -1.01 26.32 2.93
N ALA A 38 -1.75 26.42 4.04
CA ALA A 38 -1.24 27.02 5.27
C ALA A 38 -0.06 26.23 5.86
N ALA A 39 -0.10 24.89 5.77
CA ALA A 39 1.01 24.05 6.21
C ALA A 39 2.25 24.21 5.33
N GLU A 40 2.07 24.36 4.01
CA GLU A 40 3.17 24.62 3.08
C GLU A 40 3.84 25.97 3.34
N GLU A 41 3.05 27.04 3.49
CA GLU A 41 3.57 28.37 3.81
C GLU A 41 4.33 28.37 5.15
N LEU A 42 3.77 27.69 6.16
CA LEU A 42 4.42 27.58 7.45
C LEU A 42 5.74 26.81 7.35
N ALA A 43 5.77 25.68 6.66
CA ALA A 43 7.00 24.91 6.43
C ALA A 43 8.06 25.76 5.71
N ARG A 44 7.67 26.50 4.67
CA ARG A 44 8.52 27.43 3.93
C ARG A 44 9.11 28.51 4.84
N SER A 45 8.31 29.08 5.74
CA SER A 45 8.76 30.11 6.68
C SER A 45 9.87 29.62 7.64
N TYR A 46 9.88 28.31 7.94
CA TYR A 46 10.91 27.66 8.76
C TYR A 46 12.05 27.04 7.94
N GLY A 47 12.08 27.22 6.61
CA GLY A 47 13.07 26.58 5.73
C GLY A 47 12.95 25.05 5.70
N MET A 48 11.76 24.51 5.98
CA MET A 48 11.48 23.07 5.95
C MET A 48 10.86 22.67 4.61
N LEU A 49 11.33 21.55 4.05
CA LEU A 49 10.65 20.89 2.93
C LEU A 49 9.31 20.31 3.40
N PHE A 50 8.24 20.58 2.66
CA PHE A 50 6.96 19.88 2.78
C PHE A 50 6.76 18.98 1.57
N SER A 51 6.62 17.67 1.80
CA SER A 51 6.49 16.67 0.72
C SER A 51 5.47 15.59 1.08
N ALA A 52 5.32 14.56 0.24
CA ALA A 52 4.38 13.46 0.50
C ALA A 52 5.03 12.09 0.39
N SER A 53 4.33 11.07 0.90
CA SER A 53 4.73 9.68 0.69
C SER A 53 4.40 9.23 -0.74
N GLY A 54 5.42 8.82 -1.51
CA GLY A 54 5.29 8.29 -2.89
C GLY A 54 5.10 9.34 -3.99
N ALA A 55 4.92 10.61 -3.65
CA ALA A 55 4.94 11.74 -4.59
C ALA A 55 5.72 12.89 -3.95
N ALA A 56 6.51 13.64 -4.74
CA ALA A 56 7.23 14.80 -4.21
C ALA A 56 6.24 15.88 -3.70
N GLU A 57 5.15 16.08 -4.43
CA GLU A 57 4.16 17.12 -4.16
C GLU A 57 2.97 16.61 -3.31
N PRO A 58 2.64 17.26 -2.17
CA PRO A 58 1.52 16.94 -1.28
C PRO A 58 0.18 16.74 -1.98
N GLU A 59 -0.27 17.69 -2.80
CA GLU A 59 -1.57 17.60 -3.48
C GLU A 59 -1.64 16.48 -4.52
N ALA A 60 -0.54 16.25 -5.24
CA ALA A 60 -0.46 15.16 -6.22
C ALA A 60 -0.64 13.80 -5.52
N SER A 61 -0.16 13.70 -4.27
CA SER A 61 -0.40 12.54 -3.43
C SER A 61 -1.88 12.38 -3.05
N LEU A 62 -2.76 13.37 -3.16
CA LEU A 62 -4.17 13.21 -2.79
C LEU A 62 -5.09 12.87 -3.96
N LYS A 63 -4.54 12.79 -5.17
CA LYS A 63 -5.27 12.49 -6.40
C LYS A 63 -4.97 11.06 -6.86
N ARG A 64 -5.99 10.41 -7.43
CA ARG A 64 -5.79 9.12 -8.09
C ARG A 64 -4.96 9.31 -9.36
N PRO A 65 -3.82 8.61 -9.52
CA PRO A 65 -3.14 8.53 -10.81
C PRO A 65 -4.08 7.79 -11.78
N GLY A 66 -4.31 8.34 -13.00
CA GLY A 66 -5.40 8.03 -13.97
C GLY A 66 -5.85 6.56 -14.22
N ASP A 67 -6.09 6.17 -15.47
CA ASP A 67 -6.69 4.87 -15.86
C ASP A 67 -5.78 3.64 -15.64
N GLN A 68 -4.89 3.68 -14.65
CA GLN A 68 -4.03 2.56 -14.31
C GLN A 68 -4.58 1.81 -13.10
N ASN A 69 -4.57 0.49 -13.19
CA ASN A 69 -4.75 -0.40 -12.05
C ASN A 69 -3.78 0.03 -10.92
N PRO A 70 -4.26 0.45 -9.74
CA PRO A 70 -3.41 1.06 -8.72
C PRO A 70 -2.24 0.18 -8.26
N TRP A 71 -2.39 -1.13 -8.33
CA TRP A 71 -1.37 -2.12 -7.93
C TRP A 71 -0.30 -2.39 -9.01
N SER A 72 -0.48 -1.90 -10.24
CA SER A 72 0.35 -2.28 -11.40
C SER A 72 1.83 -1.91 -11.25
N LEU A 73 2.14 -0.88 -10.46
CA LEU A 73 3.50 -0.44 -10.18
C LEU A 73 4.21 -1.28 -9.10
N CYS A 74 3.48 -2.14 -8.38
CA CYS A 74 4.05 -2.93 -7.31
C CYS A 74 5.05 -3.98 -7.84
N ARG A 75 6.31 -3.85 -7.43
CA ARG A 75 7.38 -4.81 -7.78
C ARG A 75 7.77 -5.76 -6.64
N ARG A 76 7.22 -5.58 -5.43
CA ARG A 76 7.60 -6.33 -4.22
C ARG A 76 7.66 -7.85 -4.42
N PRO A 77 6.68 -8.50 -5.09
CA PRO A 77 6.73 -9.96 -5.28
C PRO A 77 7.89 -10.48 -6.15
N TRP A 78 8.62 -9.59 -6.84
CA TRP A 78 9.81 -9.93 -7.64
C TRP A 78 11.12 -9.52 -6.98
N THR A 79 11.09 -8.74 -5.90
CA THR A 79 12.30 -8.18 -5.28
C THR A 79 12.47 -8.55 -3.83
N THR A 80 11.43 -9.00 -3.13
CA THR A 80 11.48 -9.25 -1.69
C THR A 80 10.54 -10.39 -1.27
N MET A 81 11.02 -11.25 -0.36
CA MET A 81 10.22 -12.20 0.40
C MET A 81 9.96 -11.68 1.80
N TYR A 82 8.74 -11.87 2.31
CA TYR A 82 8.40 -11.56 3.68
C TYR A 82 8.07 -12.85 4.41
N PHE A 83 8.53 -12.98 5.65
CA PHE A 83 8.24 -14.14 6.49
C PHE A 83 7.65 -13.69 7.81
N THR A 84 6.64 -14.41 8.28
CA THR A 84 6.20 -14.33 9.68
C THR A 84 7.24 -15.00 10.59
N ALA A 85 7.14 -14.74 11.90
CA ALA A 85 7.99 -15.39 12.89
C ALA A 85 7.87 -16.93 12.91
N ASN A 86 6.75 -17.48 12.43
CA ASN A 86 6.53 -18.92 12.30
C ASN A 86 6.79 -19.46 10.87
N GLY A 87 7.53 -18.73 10.04
CA GLY A 87 8.06 -19.23 8.77
C GLY A 87 7.12 -19.12 7.56
N ARG A 88 5.89 -18.59 7.70
CA ARG A 88 4.99 -18.41 6.54
C ARG A 88 5.53 -17.33 5.61
N ALA A 89 5.72 -17.69 4.34
CA ALA A 89 6.09 -16.76 3.29
C ALA A 89 4.86 -15.94 2.86
N LEU A 90 5.00 -14.63 2.74
CA LEU A 90 3.95 -13.69 2.37
C LEU A 90 4.35 -12.87 1.12
N PRO A 91 3.39 -12.41 0.29
CA PRO A 91 3.68 -11.58 -0.88
C PRO A 91 4.19 -10.18 -0.53
N CYS A 92 3.75 -9.63 0.60
CA CYS A 92 4.19 -8.35 1.14
C CYS A 92 3.90 -8.27 2.65
N CYS A 93 4.59 -7.38 3.36
CA CYS A 93 4.32 -7.10 4.78
C CYS A 93 2.94 -6.49 5.05
N ILE A 94 2.28 -5.93 4.03
CA ILE A 94 0.98 -5.25 4.14
C ILE A 94 -0.19 -6.24 4.06
N ALA A 95 0.01 -7.40 3.42
CA ALA A 95 -1.07 -8.35 3.14
C ALA A 95 -1.89 -8.78 4.38
N PRO A 96 -1.28 -9.03 5.55
CA PRO A 96 -2.02 -9.38 6.77
C PRO A 96 -2.93 -8.26 7.30
N PHE A 97 -2.65 -7.01 6.95
CA PHE A 97 -3.48 -5.87 7.34
C PHE A 97 -4.62 -5.63 6.35
N SER A 98 -4.38 -5.91 5.06
CA SER A 98 -5.37 -5.74 4.00
C SER A 98 -6.39 -6.88 3.89
N GLN A 99 -6.07 -8.07 4.39
CA GLN A 99 -6.93 -9.24 4.31
C GLN A 99 -6.75 -10.14 5.54
N ARG A 100 -7.86 -10.64 6.11
CA ARG A 100 -7.82 -11.63 7.21
C ARG A 100 -7.53 -13.03 6.66
N GLY A 101 -7.03 -13.91 7.53
CA GLY A 101 -6.80 -15.33 7.23
C GLY A 101 -5.51 -15.57 6.44
N TYR A 102 -4.50 -16.16 7.08
CA TYR A 102 -3.19 -16.43 6.46
C TYR A 102 -3.28 -17.31 5.21
N GLU A 103 -4.29 -18.18 5.14
CA GLU A 103 -4.57 -19.02 3.98
C GLU A 103 -4.83 -18.22 2.69
N ASN A 104 -5.22 -16.95 2.81
CA ASN A 104 -5.52 -16.10 1.66
C ASN A 104 -4.28 -15.50 0.98
N TYR A 105 -3.13 -15.52 1.65
CA TYR A 105 -1.91 -14.85 1.18
C TYR A 105 -0.60 -15.53 1.62
N THR A 106 -0.65 -16.76 2.14
CA THR A 106 0.57 -17.55 2.38
C THR A 106 1.04 -18.18 1.08
N LEU A 107 2.32 -18.00 0.74
CA LEU A 107 2.95 -18.46 -0.50
C LEU A 107 3.93 -19.63 -0.30
N GLY A 108 4.13 -20.08 0.94
CA GLY A 108 5.01 -21.20 1.30
C GLY A 108 5.35 -21.20 2.79
N ASP A 109 6.15 -22.17 3.22
CA ASP A 109 6.56 -22.36 4.62
C ASP A 109 8.07 -22.63 4.70
N ALA A 110 8.82 -21.65 5.19
CA ALA A 110 10.29 -21.73 5.34
C ALA A 110 10.75 -22.71 6.44
N THR A 111 9.83 -23.29 7.21
CA THR A 111 10.17 -24.39 8.13
C THR A 111 10.17 -25.75 7.44
N GLN A 112 9.56 -25.85 6.24
CA GLN A 112 9.39 -27.09 5.51
C GLN A 112 10.16 -27.10 4.17
N ASP A 113 10.19 -25.96 3.47
CA ASP A 113 10.71 -25.85 2.10
C ASP A 113 11.92 -24.92 2.01
N GLU A 114 12.77 -25.16 1.00
CA GLU A 114 13.88 -24.26 0.67
C GLU A 114 13.36 -22.92 0.13
N LEU A 115 14.00 -21.79 0.52
CA LEU A 115 13.53 -20.45 0.11
C LEU A 115 13.46 -20.28 -1.41
N ARG A 116 14.40 -20.91 -2.13
CA ARG A 116 14.42 -20.88 -3.60
C ARG A 116 13.23 -21.62 -4.20
N GLU A 117 12.79 -22.70 -3.57
CA GLU A 117 11.64 -23.49 -4.01
C GLU A 117 10.34 -22.73 -3.74
N ILE A 118 10.23 -22.08 -2.58
CA ILE A 118 9.12 -21.17 -2.28
C ILE A 118 9.05 -20.02 -3.31
N TRP A 119 10.16 -19.33 -3.55
CA TRP A 119 10.22 -18.15 -4.43
C TRP A 119 9.87 -18.44 -5.90
N ASN A 120 10.26 -19.62 -6.38
CA ASN A 120 10.00 -20.07 -7.74
C ASN A 120 8.79 -21.03 -7.81
N GLY A 121 8.13 -21.29 -6.69
CA GLY A 121 7.05 -22.25 -6.57
C GLY A 121 5.74 -21.76 -7.18
N PRO A 122 4.77 -22.67 -7.34
CA PRO A 122 3.51 -22.38 -8.01
C PRO A 122 2.70 -21.27 -7.32
N ALA A 123 2.74 -21.19 -5.98
CA ALA A 123 2.02 -20.15 -5.25
C ALA A 123 2.55 -18.73 -5.55
N TYR A 124 3.88 -18.55 -5.57
CA TYR A 124 4.50 -17.27 -5.92
C TYR A 124 4.26 -16.90 -7.39
N GLN A 125 4.38 -17.87 -8.30
CA GLN A 125 4.11 -17.66 -9.72
C GLN A 125 2.65 -17.26 -9.97
N ALA A 126 1.69 -17.98 -9.37
CA ALA A 126 0.28 -17.67 -9.47
C ALA A 126 -0.04 -16.29 -8.89
N PHE A 127 0.56 -15.93 -7.76
CA PHE A 127 0.40 -14.60 -7.17
C PHE A 127 0.91 -13.50 -8.10
N ARG A 128 2.11 -13.66 -8.68
CA ARG A 128 2.70 -12.70 -9.63
C ARG A 128 1.85 -12.54 -10.88
N ALA A 129 1.39 -13.64 -11.47
CA ALA A 129 0.51 -13.62 -12.63
C ALA A 129 -0.81 -12.89 -12.34
N ARG A 130 -1.41 -13.16 -11.18
CA ARG A 130 -2.64 -12.48 -10.74
C ARG A 130 -2.40 -10.98 -10.46
N LEU A 131 -1.24 -10.61 -9.92
CA LEU A 131 -0.92 -9.19 -9.70
C LEU A 131 -0.80 -8.40 -11.02
N GLN A 132 -0.43 -9.07 -12.12
CA GLN A 132 -0.34 -8.46 -13.45
C GLN A 132 -1.69 -8.40 -14.19
N SER A 133 -2.76 -8.97 -13.62
CA SER A 133 -4.10 -8.94 -14.23
C SER A 133 -4.96 -7.78 -13.69
N ASP A 134 -6.14 -7.63 -14.29
CA ASP A 134 -7.20 -6.73 -13.81
C ASP A 134 -7.91 -7.27 -12.55
N THR A 135 -7.54 -8.46 -12.07
CA THR A 135 -8.19 -9.17 -10.95
C THR A 135 -7.16 -9.64 -9.91
N PRO A 136 -6.41 -8.71 -9.28
CA PRO A 136 -5.34 -9.01 -8.34
C PRO A 136 -5.86 -9.75 -7.09
N ALA A 137 -4.93 -10.24 -6.26
CA ALA A 137 -5.28 -10.67 -4.91
C ALA A 137 -6.01 -9.55 -4.15
N LYS A 138 -6.99 -9.90 -3.31
CA LYS A 138 -7.75 -8.91 -2.52
C LYS A 138 -6.83 -8.05 -1.65
N ALA A 139 -5.75 -8.62 -1.12
CA ALA A 139 -4.72 -7.88 -0.41
C ALA A 139 -4.03 -6.77 -1.24
N CYS A 140 -4.09 -6.83 -2.58
CA CYS A 140 -3.44 -5.92 -3.51
C CYS A 140 -4.39 -4.92 -4.19
N SER A 141 -5.69 -5.24 -4.32
CA SER A 141 -6.64 -4.47 -5.13
C SER A 141 -6.75 -3.00 -4.73
N ASN A 142 -6.44 -2.67 -3.46
CA ASN A 142 -6.48 -1.31 -2.93
C ASN A 142 -5.09 -0.74 -2.60
N CYS A 143 -3.99 -1.48 -2.85
CA CYS A 143 -2.66 -1.09 -2.37
C CYS A 143 -2.19 0.27 -2.91
N GLY A 144 -2.21 0.51 -4.22
CA GLY A 144 -1.75 1.80 -4.77
C GLY A 144 -2.67 3.00 -4.59
N LEU A 145 -3.88 2.78 -4.07
CA LEU A 145 -4.78 3.86 -3.64
C LEU A 145 -4.53 4.19 -2.17
N ARG A 146 -4.50 3.16 -1.32
CA ARG A 146 -4.50 3.28 0.15
C ARG A 146 -3.10 3.33 0.75
N TRP A 147 -2.09 2.94 0.00
CA TRP A 147 -0.68 2.97 0.39
C TRP A 147 0.10 3.69 -0.69
N SER A 148 1.06 4.52 -0.30
CA SER A 148 2.04 5.00 -1.27
C SER A 148 2.90 3.81 -1.71
N LEU A 149 2.82 3.44 -2.99
CA LEU A 149 3.66 2.39 -3.56
C LEU A 149 5.08 2.87 -3.82
#